data_AF-A0AAW9DY55-F1
#
_entry.id   AF-A0AAW9DY55-F1
#
_cell.length_a   1.000
_cell.length_b   1.000
_cell.length_c   1.000
_cell.angle_alpha   90.00
_cell.angle_beta   90.00
_cell.angle_gamma   90.00
#
_symmetry.space_group_name_H-M   'P 1'
#
loop_
_entity.id
_entity.type
_entity.pdbx_description
1 polymer ?
#
loop_
_entity_poly.entity_id
_entity_poly.type
_entity_poly.pdbx_seq_one_letter_code
_entity_poly.pdbx_strand_id
1 'polypeptide(L)'
;MTQDINIDALLADSWLTVTELRLGAKLAEGEGKHLWQRCVDNIEQVMAQLVTADISEANRQHILYAWCALLDETAKGRNEEDDACIAWYDRPLEVKYFGGMEAGDALYERIRQVLREPAPDNLVLTCFHRVLALGFKGRYGLNDPARAALVSALGERVPPFAGDPQQPILANLSGRRGLADWLRRWPVSIGVSLVLVAALWLGLNYWLDALVAALRLGGGQ
;
A
#
# COMPACT_ATOMS: atom_id res chain seq x y z
N MET A 1 1.94 -36.30 -0.33
CA MET A 1 0.82 -35.52 -0.89
C MET A 1 1.28 -34.08 -0.89
N THR A 2 1.70 -33.57 -2.04
CA THR A 2 2.14 -32.17 -2.17
C THR A 2 0.94 -31.30 -1.90
N GLN A 3 0.98 -30.51 -0.83
CA GLN A 3 -0.07 -29.56 -0.53
C GLN A 3 -0.04 -28.51 -1.64
N ASP A 4 -1.16 -28.33 -2.34
CA ASP A 4 -1.24 -27.38 -3.45
C ASP A 4 -1.17 -25.96 -2.87
N ILE A 5 0.02 -25.36 -2.89
CA ILE A 5 0.23 -24.01 -2.35
C ILE A 5 -0.39 -23.02 -3.33
N ASN A 6 -1.27 -22.16 -2.80
CA ASN A 6 -1.71 -20.99 -3.53
C ASN A 6 -0.83 -19.79 -3.16
N ILE A 7 0.04 -19.37 -4.07
CA ILE A 7 0.95 -18.23 -3.85
C ILE A 7 0.19 -16.91 -3.65
N ASP A 8 -0.95 -16.73 -4.32
CA ASP A 8 -1.76 -15.51 -4.21
C ASP A 8 -2.37 -15.41 -2.80
N ALA A 9 -2.81 -16.53 -2.24
CA ALA A 9 -3.30 -16.58 -0.86
C ALA A 9 -2.15 -16.42 0.16
N LEU A 10 -1.01 -17.06 -0.09
CA LEU A 10 0.15 -17.03 0.79
C LEU A 10 0.77 -15.62 0.91
N LEU A 11 0.76 -14.85 -0.18
CA LEU A 11 1.33 -13.51 -0.25
C LEU A 11 0.27 -12.39 -0.22
N ALA A 12 -0.99 -12.70 0.10
CA ALA A 12 -2.10 -11.74 0.05
C ALA A 12 -1.85 -10.48 0.90
N ASP A 13 -1.41 -10.65 2.15
CA ASP A 13 -1.08 -9.54 3.06
C ASP A 13 0.03 -8.64 2.50
N SER A 14 0.97 -9.26 1.80
CA SER A 14 2.11 -8.58 1.18
C SER A 14 1.68 -7.77 -0.04
N TRP A 15 0.84 -8.34 -0.89
CA TRP A 15 0.23 -7.65 -2.02
C TRP A 15 -0.63 -6.47 -1.57
N LEU A 16 -1.39 -6.64 -0.48
CA LEU A 16 -2.17 -5.57 0.13
C LEU A 16 -1.26 -4.45 0.63
N THR A 17 -0.22 -4.78 1.38
CA THR A 17 0.76 -3.80 1.91
C THR A 17 1.39 -2.99 0.78
N VAL A 18 1.85 -3.65 -0.28
CA VAL A 18 2.42 -2.97 -1.47
C VAL A 18 1.39 -2.02 -2.10
N THR A 19 0.15 -2.49 -2.24
CA THR A 19 -0.93 -1.69 -2.83
C THR A 19 -1.26 -0.46 -1.98
N GLU A 20 -1.38 -0.61 -0.66
CA GLU A 20 -1.62 0.49 0.27
C GLU A 20 -0.52 1.54 0.22
N LEU A 21 0.75 1.10 0.20
CA LEU A 21 1.90 1.99 0.09
C LEU A 21 1.89 2.76 -1.24
N ARG A 22 1.63 2.09 -2.36
CA ARG A 22 1.55 2.73 -3.69
C ARG A 22 0.38 3.69 -3.82
N LEU A 23 -0.73 3.45 -3.09
CA LEU A 23 -1.88 4.36 -2.99
C LEU A 23 -1.67 5.49 -1.94
N GLY A 24 -0.43 5.70 -1.49
CA GLY A 24 -0.07 6.82 -0.62
C GLY A 24 -0.57 6.67 0.82
N ALA A 25 -0.53 5.45 1.38
CA ALA A 25 -0.71 5.26 2.83
C ALA A 25 0.23 6.18 3.61
N LYS A 26 -0.32 6.99 4.51
CA LYS A 26 0.47 7.86 5.39
C LYS A 26 0.86 7.07 6.62
N LEU A 27 2.14 7.14 6.97
CA LEU A 27 2.71 6.48 8.13
C LEU A 27 3.06 7.55 9.16
N ALA A 28 2.64 7.33 10.41
CA ALA A 28 3.09 8.16 11.52
C ALA A 28 4.55 7.84 11.87
N GLU A 29 5.18 8.71 12.67
CA GLU A 29 6.55 8.51 13.15
C GLU A 29 6.69 7.17 13.88
N GLY A 30 7.70 6.38 13.52
CA GLY A 30 7.95 5.03 14.03
C GLY A 30 7.17 3.91 13.33
N GLU A 31 6.08 4.20 12.60
CA GLU A 31 5.30 3.17 11.90
C GLU A 31 6.06 2.52 10.73
N GLY A 32 7.01 3.21 10.11
CA GLY A 32 7.87 2.69 9.07
C GLY A 32 8.77 1.56 9.55
N LYS A 33 9.38 1.70 10.73
CA LYS A 33 10.16 0.61 11.36
C LYS A 33 9.27 -0.57 11.74
N HIS A 34 8.07 -0.31 12.28
CA HIS A 34 7.11 -1.37 12.59
C HIS A 34 6.64 -2.11 11.33
N LEU A 35 6.40 -1.39 10.25
CA LEU A 35 6.06 -1.96 8.96
C LEU A 35 7.20 -2.83 8.42
N TRP A 36 8.44 -2.36 8.53
CA TRP A 36 9.61 -3.15 8.15
C TRP A 36 9.69 -4.47 8.92
N GLN A 37 9.54 -4.41 10.23
CA GLN A 37 9.56 -5.61 11.07
C GLN A 37 8.42 -6.56 10.69
N ARG A 38 7.22 -6.04 10.44
CA ARG A 38 6.09 -6.86 9.97
C ARG A 38 6.39 -7.53 8.63
N CYS A 39 7.01 -6.83 7.69
CA CYS A 39 7.43 -7.43 6.42
C CYS A 39 8.43 -8.57 6.63
N VAL A 40 9.39 -8.39 7.53
CA VAL A 40 10.36 -9.44 7.91
C VAL A 40 9.66 -10.65 8.52
N ASP A 41 8.79 -10.43 9.50
CA ASP A 41 8.06 -11.51 10.19
C ASP A 41 7.19 -12.30 9.19
N ASN A 42 6.51 -11.59 8.29
CA ASN A 42 5.73 -12.21 7.21
C ASN A 42 6.61 -13.03 6.26
N ILE A 43 7.77 -12.50 5.86
CA ILE A 43 8.73 -13.23 5.00
C ILE A 43 9.17 -14.52 5.69
N GLU A 44 9.59 -14.45 6.96
CA GLU A 44 10.06 -15.61 7.71
C GLU A 44 8.97 -16.67 7.85
N GLN A 45 7.74 -16.25 8.15
CA GLN A 45 6.58 -17.14 8.23
C GLN A 45 6.27 -17.82 6.89
N VAL A 46 6.26 -17.07 5.79
CA VAL A 46 5.99 -17.61 4.46
C VAL A 46 7.10 -18.56 4.01
N MET A 47 8.37 -18.22 4.24
CA MET A 47 9.49 -19.10 3.91
C MET A 47 9.43 -20.42 4.68
N ALA A 48 9.05 -20.40 5.97
CA ALA A 48 8.84 -21.61 6.76
C ALA A 48 7.70 -22.50 6.21
N GLN A 49 6.61 -21.89 5.74
CA GLN A 49 5.51 -22.62 5.10
C GLN A 49 5.95 -23.26 3.77
N LEU A 50 6.71 -22.54 2.95
CA LEU A 50 7.25 -23.09 1.70
C LEU A 50 8.22 -24.25 1.95
N VAL A 51 9.00 -24.22 3.03
CA VAL A 51 9.85 -25.35 3.45
C VAL A 51 9.00 -26.57 3.83
N THR A 52 7.94 -26.35 4.62
CA THR A 52 7.04 -27.43 5.08
C THR A 52 6.28 -28.08 3.91
N ALA A 53 6.02 -27.31 2.86
CA ALA A 53 5.38 -27.78 1.65
C ALA A 53 6.36 -28.35 0.60
N ASP A 54 7.62 -28.61 0.99
CA ASP A 54 8.67 -29.23 0.16
C ASP A 54 9.02 -28.44 -1.11
N ILE A 55 8.88 -27.11 -1.07
CA ILE A 55 9.32 -26.25 -2.16
C ILE A 55 10.85 -26.16 -2.15
N SER A 56 11.45 -26.39 -3.32
CA SER A 56 12.91 -26.38 -3.49
C SER A 56 13.55 -25.07 -3.02
N GLU A 57 14.78 -25.15 -2.51
CA GLU A 57 15.53 -23.97 -2.07
C GLU A 57 15.66 -22.94 -3.21
N ALA A 58 15.91 -23.39 -4.44
CA ALA A 58 15.99 -22.51 -5.60
C ALA A 58 14.67 -21.74 -5.82
N ASN A 59 13.52 -22.42 -5.81
CA ASN A 59 12.22 -21.78 -6.00
C ASN A 59 11.88 -20.81 -4.85
N ARG A 60 12.20 -21.19 -3.61
CA ARG A 60 12.05 -20.30 -2.44
C ARG A 60 12.92 -19.04 -2.58
N GLN A 61 14.16 -19.17 -3.04
CA GLN A 61 15.02 -18.01 -3.28
C GLN A 61 14.48 -17.12 -4.39
N HIS A 62 13.93 -17.67 -5.47
CA HIS A 62 13.29 -16.87 -6.52
C HIS A 62 12.10 -16.06 -5.98
N ILE A 63 11.23 -16.69 -5.18
CA ILE A 63 10.07 -16.04 -4.56
C ILE A 63 10.51 -14.95 -3.57
N LEU A 64 11.43 -15.28 -2.66
CA LEU A 64 11.97 -14.35 -1.68
C LEU A 64 12.59 -13.12 -2.36
N TYR A 65 13.38 -13.35 -3.40
CA TYR A 65 14.06 -12.28 -4.12
C TYR A 65 13.09 -11.32 -4.78
N ALA A 66 12.11 -11.84 -5.52
CA ALA A 66 11.11 -11.01 -6.20
C ALA A 66 10.28 -10.18 -5.21
N TRP A 67 9.97 -10.77 -4.06
CA TRP A 67 9.21 -10.10 -3.03
C TRP A 67 10.02 -9.00 -2.32
N CYS A 68 11.26 -9.27 -1.93
CA CYS A 68 12.17 -8.25 -1.39
C CYS A 68 12.33 -7.08 -2.36
N ALA A 69 12.58 -7.36 -3.65
CA ALA A 69 12.74 -6.34 -4.67
C ALA A 69 11.49 -5.45 -4.82
N LEU A 70 10.29 -6.04 -4.79
CA LEU A 70 9.05 -5.28 -4.85
C LEU A 70 8.84 -4.38 -3.62
N LEU A 71 9.07 -4.92 -2.42
CA LEU A 71 8.89 -4.17 -1.18
C LEU A 71 9.91 -3.02 -1.07
N ASP A 72 11.18 -3.29 -1.36
CA ASP A 72 12.24 -2.30 -1.32
C ASP A 72 12.00 -1.18 -2.33
N GLU A 73 11.65 -1.51 -3.58
CA GLU A 73 11.28 -0.50 -4.58
C GLU A 73 10.06 0.32 -4.13
N THR A 74 9.04 -0.36 -3.59
CA THR A 74 7.79 0.31 -3.18
C THR A 74 8.00 1.25 -2.01
N ALA A 75 8.80 0.87 -1.01
CA ALA A 75 9.07 1.70 0.15
C ALA A 75 10.02 2.86 -0.16
N LYS A 76 11.08 2.62 -0.95
CA LYS A 76 12.05 3.66 -1.35
C LYS A 76 11.52 4.60 -2.43
N GLY A 77 10.59 4.13 -3.26
CA GLY A 77 10.01 4.90 -4.37
C GLY A 77 8.85 5.82 -3.95
N ARG A 78 8.65 6.05 -2.64
CA ARG A 78 7.63 6.95 -2.12
C ARG A 78 8.06 8.41 -2.35
N ASN A 79 7.10 9.26 -2.70
CA ASN A 79 7.37 10.66 -3.04
C ASN A 79 7.75 11.53 -1.83
N GLU A 80 7.42 11.09 -0.62
CA GLU A 80 7.77 11.76 0.63
C GLU A 80 8.89 10.93 1.30
N GLU A 81 9.96 11.58 1.79
CA GLU A 81 10.95 10.95 2.70
C GLU A 81 10.31 10.70 4.07
N ASP A 82 9.29 9.83 4.07
CA ASP A 82 8.57 9.44 5.26
C ASP A 82 9.28 8.33 6.03
N ASP A 83 8.73 7.96 7.18
CA ASP A 83 9.35 7.01 8.11
C ASP A 83 9.64 5.63 7.47
N ALA A 84 8.79 5.17 6.54
CA ALA A 84 9.07 3.92 5.81
C ALA A 84 10.22 4.08 4.82
N CYS A 85 10.26 5.18 4.08
CA CYS A 85 11.36 5.49 3.17
C CYS A 85 12.70 5.46 3.93
N ILE A 86 12.76 6.14 5.08
CA ILE A 86 13.96 6.17 5.94
C ILE A 86 14.32 4.78 6.46
N ALA A 87 13.35 4.02 7.00
CA ALA A 87 13.59 2.68 7.52
C ALA A 87 14.15 1.73 6.45
N TRP A 88 13.66 1.82 5.21
CA TRP A 88 14.12 1.00 4.10
C TRP A 88 15.44 1.43 3.49
N TYR A 89 15.81 2.72 3.59
CA TYR A 89 17.16 3.16 3.24
C TYR A 89 18.19 2.70 4.27
N ASP A 90 17.84 2.69 5.56
CA ASP A 90 18.69 2.17 6.64
C ASP A 90 18.92 0.66 6.51
N ARG A 91 17.85 -0.11 6.25
CA ARG A 91 17.89 -1.57 6.21
C ARG A 91 17.06 -2.15 5.05
N PRO A 92 17.57 -2.13 3.80
CA PRO A 92 16.90 -2.81 2.69
C PRO A 92 16.72 -4.31 2.95
N LEU A 93 15.57 -4.88 2.54
CA LEU A 93 15.35 -6.31 2.65
C LEU A 93 16.30 -7.10 1.74
N GLU A 94 16.62 -6.54 0.57
CA GLU A 94 17.63 -7.11 -0.33
C GLU A 94 18.99 -7.29 0.35
N VAL A 95 19.41 -6.30 1.14
CA VAL A 95 20.66 -6.38 1.92
C VAL A 95 20.54 -7.42 3.03
N LYS A 96 19.42 -7.44 3.76
CA LYS A 96 19.18 -8.40 4.86
C LYS A 96 19.26 -9.85 4.38
N TYR A 97 18.64 -10.18 3.24
CA TYR A 97 18.50 -11.56 2.79
C TYR A 97 19.54 -12.00 1.74
N PHE A 98 20.11 -11.06 0.98
CA PHE A 98 21.02 -11.39 -0.13
C PHE A 98 22.39 -10.69 -0.04
N GLY A 99 22.61 -9.82 0.96
CA GLY A 99 23.91 -9.19 1.21
C GLY A 99 24.34 -8.17 0.16
N GLY A 100 23.45 -7.71 -0.74
CA GLY A 100 23.76 -6.76 -1.80
C GLY A 100 22.56 -5.88 -2.20
N MET A 101 22.83 -4.76 -2.88
CA MET A 101 21.83 -3.75 -3.32
C MET A 101 21.59 -3.75 -4.84
N GLU A 102 21.75 -4.88 -5.53
CA GLU A 102 21.62 -4.96 -6.99
C GLU A 102 20.28 -5.56 -7.47
N ALA A 103 19.23 -5.59 -6.64
CA ALA A 103 18.06 -6.42 -6.98
C ALA A 103 17.07 -5.84 -7.98
N GLY A 104 17.06 -4.51 -8.17
CA GLY A 104 16.24 -3.86 -9.19
C GLY A 104 16.48 -4.41 -10.60
N ASP A 105 17.74 -4.67 -10.95
CA ASP A 105 18.14 -5.09 -12.29
C ASP A 105 18.16 -6.61 -12.45
N ALA A 106 18.59 -7.31 -11.40
CA ALA A 106 18.77 -8.75 -11.42
C ALA A 106 17.45 -9.53 -11.37
N LEU A 107 16.33 -8.94 -10.91
CA LEU A 107 15.03 -9.62 -10.97
C LEU A 107 14.61 -9.93 -12.43
N TYR A 108 14.80 -8.98 -13.36
CA TYR A 108 14.44 -9.23 -14.76
C TYR A 108 15.30 -10.33 -15.40
N GLU A 109 16.58 -10.41 -15.05
CA GLU A 109 17.43 -11.49 -15.55
C GLU A 109 17.03 -12.84 -14.96
N ARG A 110 16.70 -12.86 -13.67
CA ARG A 110 16.16 -14.04 -12.99
C ARG A 110 14.85 -14.52 -13.62
N ILE A 111 13.94 -13.61 -13.98
CA ILE A 111 12.71 -13.94 -14.72
C ILE A 111 13.04 -14.59 -16.06
N ARG A 112 13.97 -14.00 -16.84
CA ARG A 112 14.37 -14.58 -18.14
C ARG A 112 15.02 -15.94 -18.01
N GLN A 113 15.85 -16.13 -16.99
CA GLN A 113 16.48 -17.41 -16.71
C GLN A 113 15.44 -18.50 -16.45
N VAL A 114 14.51 -18.26 -15.52
CA VAL A 114 13.47 -19.23 -15.18
C VAL A 114 12.53 -19.48 -16.36
N LEU A 115 12.17 -18.46 -17.15
CA LEU A 115 11.32 -18.66 -18.33
C LEU A 115 11.95 -19.55 -19.42
N ARG A 116 13.29 -19.64 -19.47
CA ARG A 116 14.05 -20.49 -20.40
C ARG A 116 14.21 -21.93 -19.89
N GLU A 117 13.91 -22.21 -18.63
CA GLU A 117 13.95 -23.56 -18.09
C GLU A 117 12.94 -24.46 -18.82
N PRO A 118 13.22 -25.75 -18.97
CA PRO A 118 12.33 -26.67 -19.68
C PRO A 118 11.01 -26.93 -18.92
N ALA A 119 11.04 -26.84 -17.59
CA ALA A 119 9.89 -27.06 -16.71
C ALA A 119 9.97 -26.14 -15.49
N PRO A 120 9.75 -24.82 -15.65
CA PRO A 120 9.77 -23.87 -14.53
C PRO A 120 8.59 -24.12 -13.60
N ASP A 121 8.82 -23.90 -12.30
CA ASP A 121 7.78 -24.03 -11.28
C ASP A 121 6.74 -22.91 -11.42
N ASN A 122 5.46 -23.30 -11.48
CA ASN A 122 4.35 -22.37 -11.66
C ASN A 122 4.20 -21.40 -10.48
N LEU A 123 4.59 -21.76 -9.25
CA LEU A 123 4.59 -20.87 -8.09
C LEU A 123 5.54 -19.69 -8.31
N VAL A 124 6.72 -19.96 -8.86
CA VAL A 124 7.73 -18.94 -9.15
C VAL A 124 7.25 -18.03 -10.27
N LEU A 125 6.73 -18.60 -11.36
CA LEU A 125 6.18 -17.82 -12.47
C LEU A 125 5.02 -16.93 -12.02
N THR A 126 4.13 -17.46 -11.18
CA THR A 126 2.99 -16.72 -10.65
C THR A 126 3.48 -15.57 -9.76
N CYS A 127 4.45 -15.82 -8.85
CA CYS A 127 5.06 -14.78 -8.03
C CYS A 127 5.67 -13.66 -8.87
N PHE A 128 6.48 -14.00 -9.88
CA PHE A 128 7.06 -13.01 -10.80
C PHE A 128 5.99 -12.20 -11.53
N HIS A 129 4.96 -12.86 -12.04
CA HIS A 129 3.85 -12.19 -12.70
C HIS A 129 3.15 -11.19 -11.77
N ARG A 130 2.85 -11.58 -10.53
CA ARG A 130 2.19 -10.69 -9.55
C ARG A 130 3.07 -9.50 -9.18
N VAL A 131 4.37 -9.71 -8.99
CA VAL A 131 5.33 -8.62 -8.73
C VAL A 131 5.33 -7.60 -9.86
N LEU A 132 5.37 -8.05 -11.12
CA LEU A 132 5.29 -7.13 -12.26
C LEU A 132 3.91 -6.46 -12.35
N ALA A 133 2.82 -7.18 -12.10
CA ALA A 133 1.45 -6.65 -12.12
C ALA A 133 1.22 -5.57 -11.05
N LEU A 134 1.87 -5.70 -9.89
CA LEU A 134 1.87 -4.70 -8.81
C LEU A 134 2.74 -3.47 -9.12
N GLY A 135 3.35 -3.44 -10.31
CA GLY A 135 4.03 -2.26 -10.83
C GLY A 135 5.50 -2.17 -10.45
N PHE A 136 6.16 -3.31 -10.17
CA PHE A 136 7.63 -3.34 -10.13
C PHE A 136 8.21 -2.76 -11.42
N LYS A 137 9.14 -1.81 -11.29
CA LYS A 137 9.79 -1.12 -12.39
C LYS A 137 11.18 -1.67 -12.65
N GLY A 138 12.03 -1.78 -11.63
CA GLY A 138 13.47 -2.01 -11.74
C GLY A 138 14.10 -1.04 -12.74
N ARG A 139 15.00 -1.53 -13.60
CA ARG A 139 15.57 -0.77 -14.73
C ARG A 139 14.57 -0.32 -15.81
N TYR A 140 13.35 -0.85 -15.84
CA TYR A 140 12.39 -0.56 -16.91
C TYR A 140 11.35 0.47 -16.46
N GLY A 141 10.90 1.30 -17.41
CA GLY A 141 9.69 2.08 -17.22
C GLY A 141 8.45 1.19 -17.20
N LEU A 142 7.36 1.64 -16.58
CA LEU A 142 6.09 0.89 -16.56
C LEU A 142 5.57 0.60 -17.98
N ASN A 143 5.77 1.54 -18.91
CA ASN A 143 5.34 1.43 -20.31
C ASN A 143 6.43 0.89 -21.24
N ASP A 144 7.51 0.32 -20.70
CA ASP A 144 8.59 -0.23 -21.49
C ASP A 144 8.13 -1.50 -22.24
N PRO A 145 8.37 -1.61 -23.56
CA PRO A 145 7.95 -2.77 -24.35
C PRO A 145 8.62 -4.08 -23.91
N ALA A 146 9.86 -4.03 -23.41
CA ALA A 146 10.56 -5.21 -22.91
C ALA A 146 9.92 -5.73 -21.61
N ARG A 147 9.47 -4.83 -20.74
CA ARG A 147 8.68 -5.20 -19.55
C ARG A 147 7.33 -5.79 -19.97
N ALA A 148 6.62 -5.15 -20.90
CA ALA A 148 5.33 -5.63 -21.38
C ALA A 148 5.42 -7.05 -21.99
N ALA A 149 6.48 -7.32 -22.77
CA ALA A 149 6.73 -8.64 -23.33
C ALA A 149 6.92 -9.72 -22.24
N LEU A 150 7.65 -9.41 -21.16
CA LEU A 150 7.83 -10.34 -20.04
C LEU A 150 6.53 -10.57 -19.27
N VAL A 151 5.74 -9.52 -19.03
CA VAL A 151 4.42 -9.65 -18.40
C VAL A 151 3.51 -10.55 -19.23
N SER A 152 3.47 -10.37 -20.55
CA SER A 152 2.69 -11.22 -21.47
C SER A 152 3.17 -12.67 -21.44
N ALA A 153 4.47 -12.91 -21.55
CA ALA A 153 5.04 -14.26 -21.54
C ALA A 153 4.79 -15.02 -20.22
N LEU A 154 4.79 -14.31 -19.10
CA LEU A 154 4.39 -14.87 -17.80
C LEU A 154 2.88 -15.12 -17.75
N GLY A 155 2.07 -14.19 -18.25
CA GLY A 155 0.60 -14.28 -18.24
C GLY A 155 0.05 -15.45 -19.04
N GLU A 156 0.74 -15.90 -20.08
CA GLU A 156 0.38 -17.10 -20.85
C GLU A 156 0.56 -18.41 -20.06
N ARG A 157 1.40 -18.42 -19.02
CA ARG A 157 1.78 -19.62 -18.26
C ARG A 157 1.17 -19.68 -16.86
N VAL A 158 0.66 -18.56 -16.37
CA VAL A 158 0.19 -18.39 -14.99
C VAL A 158 -1.33 -18.44 -14.94
N PRO A 159 -1.93 -19.14 -13.95
CA PRO A 159 -3.38 -19.13 -13.78
C PRO A 159 -3.91 -17.70 -13.57
N PRO A 160 -5.11 -17.38 -14.08
CA PRO A 160 -5.81 -16.14 -13.75
C PRO A 160 -5.84 -15.97 -12.23
N PHE A 161 -5.78 -14.72 -11.76
CA PHE A 161 -5.91 -14.44 -10.34
C PHE A 161 -7.28 -14.96 -9.85
N ALA A 162 -7.27 -16.04 -9.09
CA ALA A 162 -8.45 -16.59 -8.45
C ALA A 162 -8.67 -15.85 -7.14
N GLY A 163 -9.20 -14.62 -7.22
CA GLY A 163 -9.72 -13.94 -6.04
C GLY A 163 -10.91 -14.73 -5.53
N ASP A 164 -10.92 -15.12 -4.25
CA ASP A 164 -12.12 -15.65 -3.62
C ASP A 164 -13.19 -14.53 -3.62
N PRO A 165 -14.30 -14.67 -4.37
CA PRO A 165 -15.34 -13.65 -4.43
C PRO A 165 -15.97 -13.38 -3.05
N GLN A 166 -15.77 -14.27 -2.06
CA GLN A 166 -16.32 -14.17 -0.72
C GLN A 166 -15.43 -13.40 0.26
N GLN A 167 -14.21 -13.00 -0.12
CA GLN A 167 -13.39 -12.12 0.71
C GLN A 167 -13.68 -10.65 0.40
N PRO A 168 -14.31 -9.89 1.32
CA PRO A 168 -14.58 -8.47 1.12
C PRO A 168 -13.29 -7.66 1.30
N ILE A 169 -12.40 -7.71 0.31
CA ILE A 169 -11.08 -7.04 0.31
C ILE A 169 -11.23 -5.49 0.28
N LEU A 170 -12.44 -4.98 0.05
CA LEU A 170 -12.73 -3.54 -0.06
C LEU A 170 -13.36 -2.91 1.19
N ALA A 171 -13.76 -3.68 2.22
CA ALA A 171 -14.48 -3.12 3.36
C ALA A 171 -13.57 -2.40 4.39
N ASN A 172 -12.27 -2.70 4.43
CA ASN A 172 -11.36 -2.19 5.47
C ASN A 172 -10.48 -1.00 5.03
N LEU A 173 -10.50 -0.60 3.76
CA LEU A 173 -9.61 0.45 3.25
C LEU A 173 -10.19 1.87 3.32
N SER A 174 -11.51 2.01 3.50
CA SER A 174 -12.19 3.31 3.48
C SER A 174 -12.43 3.93 4.86
N GLY A 175 -12.25 3.18 5.96
CA GLY A 175 -12.63 3.63 7.30
C GLY A 175 -11.60 4.50 8.03
N ARG A 176 -10.30 4.31 7.79
CA ARG A 176 -9.25 4.89 8.66
C ARG A 176 -8.79 6.30 8.24
N ARG A 177 -8.85 6.66 6.95
CA ARG A 177 -8.54 8.04 6.48
C ARG A 177 -9.70 9.02 6.72
N GLY A 178 -10.94 8.57 6.55
CA GLY A 178 -12.12 9.42 6.76
C GLY A 178 -12.29 9.84 8.22
N LEU A 179 -12.06 8.92 9.17
CA LEU A 179 -12.25 9.19 10.60
C LEU A 179 -11.19 10.17 11.16
N ALA A 180 -9.92 10.07 10.75
CA ALA A 180 -8.86 10.95 11.22
C ALA A 180 -9.00 12.40 10.71
N ASP A 181 -9.35 12.59 9.43
CA ASP A 181 -9.63 13.92 8.88
C ASP A 181 -10.98 14.50 9.39
N TRP A 182 -11.95 13.64 9.70
CA TRP A 182 -13.22 14.03 10.33
C TRP A 182 -13.02 14.51 11.78
N LEU A 183 -12.24 13.79 12.59
CA LEU A 183 -11.87 14.21 13.95
C LEU A 183 -11.11 15.54 13.97
N ARG A 184 -10.26 15.78 12.98
CA ARG A 184 -9.48 17.02 12.84
C ARG A 184 -10.31 18.23 12.42
N ARG A 185 -11.44 18.04 11.73
CA ARG A 185 -12.38 19.12 11.31
C ARG A 185 -13.51 19.38 12.31
N TRP A 186 -13.70 18.51 13.29
CA TRP A 186 -14.72 18.67 14.34
C TRP A 186 -14.59 19.99 15.11
N PRO A 187 -13.43 20.39 15.67
CA PRO A 187 -13.35 21.62 16.46
C PRO A 187 -13.56 22.88 15.62
N VAL A 188 -13.12 22.87 14.35
CA VAL A 188 -13.31 24.00 13.42
C VAL A 188 -14.79 24.23 13.12
N SER A 189 -15.57 23.14 12.97
CA SER A 189 -17.01 23.22 12.66
C SER A 189 -17.82 23.78 13.83
N ILE A 190 -17.45 23.44 15.09
CA ILE A 190 -18.04 24.04 16.29
C ILE A 190 -17.72 25.53 16.38
N GLY A 191 -16.46 25.90 16.13
CA GLY A 191 -16.02 27.31 16.15
C GLY A 191 -16.81 28.18 15.16
N VAL A 192 -16.95 27.73 13.91
CA VAL A 192 -17.73 28.45 12.88
C VAL A 192 -19.19 28.57 13.26
N SER A 193 -19.79 27.53 13.82
CA SER A 193 -21.19 27.54 14.25
C SER A 193 -21.44 28.54 15.38
N LEU A 194 -20.54 28.62 16.37
CA LEU A 194 -20.64 29.60 17.46
C LEU A 194 -20.52 31.04 16.96
N VAL A 195 -19.60 31.30 16.02
CA VAL A 195 -19.43 32.63 15.43
C VAL A 195 -20.67 33.06 14.65
N LEU A 196 -21.28 32.15 13.87
CA LEU A 196 -22.51 32.43 13.14
C LEU A 196 -23.68 32.75 14.07
N VAL A 197 -23.84 31.98 15.15
CA VAL A 197 -24.89 32.23 16.16
C VAL A 197 -24.68 33.58 16.84
N ALA A 198 -23.44 33.93 17.22
CA ALA A 198 -23.14 35.21 17.84
C ALA A 198 -23.41 36.39 16.89
N ALA A 199 -23.05 36.27 15.61
CA ALA A 199 -23.30 37.29 14.60
C ALA A 199 -24.81 37.49 14.37
N LEU A 200 -25.58 36.40 14.25
CA LEU A 200 -27.04 36.44 14.14
C LEU A 200 -27.68 37.08 15.37
N TRP A 201 -27.22 36.71 16.57
CA TRP A 201 -27.73 37.27 17.83
C TRP A 201 -27.50 38.79 17.91
N LEU A 202 -26.28 39.25 17.63
CA LEU A 202 -25.95 40.66 17.65
C LEU A 202 -26.77 41.44 16.60
N GLY A 203 -26.83 40.94 15.37
CA GLY A 203 -27.61 41.57 14.31
C GLY A 203 -29.09 41.71 14.67
N LEU A 204 -29.69 40.67 15.23
CA LEU A 204 -31.08 40.69 15.67
C LEU A 204 -31.29 41.65 16.84
N ASN A 205 -30.35 41.70 17.80
CA ASN A 205 -30.42 42.61 18.94
C ASN A 205 -30.35 44.08 18.50
N TYR A 206 -29.41 44.44 17.63
CA TYR A 206 -29.32 45.80 17.09
C TYR A 206 -30.58 46.20 16.31
N TRP A 207 -31.16 45.27 15.54
CA TRP A 207 -32.38 45.53 14.80
C TRP A 207 -33.60 45.71 15.72
N LEU A 208 -33.71 44.90 16.77
CA LEU A 208 -34.74 45.05 17.80
C LEU A 208 -34.59 46.37 18.56
N ASP A 209 -33.38 46.75 18.96
CA ASP A 209 -33.11 48.02 19.65
C ASP A 209 -33.48 49.22 18.78
N ALA A 210 -33.21 49.16 17.47
CA ALA A 210 -33.60 50.20 16.52
C ALA A 210 -35.13 50.31 16.39
N LEU A 211 -35.86 49.18 16.34
CA LEU A 211 -37.32 49.19 16.30
C LEU A 211 -37.95 49.71 17.60
N VAL A 212 -37.41 49.32 18.76
CA VAL A 212 -37.87 49.81 20.06
C VAL A 212 -37.61 51.30 20.20
N ALA A 213 -36.44 51.79 19.77
CA ALA A 213 -36.12 53.22 19.76
C ALA A 213 -37.06 54.01 18.83
N ALA A 214 -37.35 53.49 17.64
CA ALA A 214 -38.29 54.11 16.71
C ALA A 214 -39.73 54.16 17.27
N LEU A 215 -40.19 53.10 17.94
CA LEU A 215 -41.51 53.06 18.57
C LEU A 215 -41.62 54.00 19.78
N ARG A 216 -40.55 54.15 20.57
CA ARG A 216 -40.52 55.09 21.70
C ARG A 216 -40.53 56.56 21.25
N LEU A 217 -39.89 56.86 20.12
CA LEU A 217 -39.91 58.21 19.53
C LEU A 217 -41.23 58.53 18.82
N GLY A 218 -41.93 57.52 18.29
CA GLY A 218 -43.24 57.68 17.65
C GLY A 218 -44.43 57.77 18.61
N GLY A 219 -44.29 57.34 19.86
CA GLY A 219 -45.35 57.39 20.89
C GLY A 219 -45.40 58.66 21.74
N GLY A 220 -44.63 59.69 21.38
CA GLY A 220 -44.51 60.97 22.09
C GLY A 220 -45.23 62.16 21.42
N GLN A 221 -46.25 61.91 20.60
CA GLN A 221 -47.21 62.94 20.13
C GLN A 221 -48.60 62.67 20.69
#